data_AF-A0A2S4LKW2-F1
#
_entry.id   AF-A0A2S4LKW2-F1
#
_cell.length_a   1.000
_cell.length_b   1.000
_cell.length_c   1.000
_cell.angle_alpha   90.00
_cell.angle_beta   90.00
_cell.angle_gamma   90.00
#
_symmetry.space_group_name_H-M   'P 1'
#
loop_
_entity.id
_entity.type
_entity.pdbx_description
1 polymer ?
#
loop_
_entity_poly.entity_id
_entity_poly.type
_entity_poly.pdbx_seq_one_letter_code
_entity_poly.pdbx_strand_id
1 'polypeptide(L)' 'MAAEQAARADGFLAVSDEIIDGCYLVMMVCPRGSVLLITKFDAQSDDAALVVAQGMRNEHAVELWQGVRFIERFDPVAP' A
#
# COMPACT_ATOMS: atom_id res chain seq x y z
N MET A 1 43.50 8.15 3.88
CA MET A 1 43.24 6.72 3.64
C MET A 1 42.54 6.13 4.86
N ALA A 2 41.24 5.90 4.76
CA ALA A 2 40.53 4.89 5.52
C ALA A 2 39.37 4.46 4.61
N ALA A 3 39.27 3.15 4.41
CA ALA A 3 38.74 2.53 3.21
C ALA A 3 37.22 2.65 3.08
N GLU A 4 36.84 2.95 1.86
CA GLU A 4 35.59 2.57 1.19
C GLU A 4 35.26 1.10 1.50
N GLN A 5 34.12 0.88 2.16
CA GLN A 5 33.57 -0.47 2.32
C GLN A 5 32.23 -0.52 1.59
N ALA A 6 32.34 -0.73 0.27
CA ALA A 6 31.24 -1.08 -0.59
C ALA A 6 30.65 -2.42 -0.13
N ALA A 7 29.50 -2.36 0.55
CA ALA A 7 28.70 -3.54 0.83
C ALA A 7 28.02 -3.96 -0.48
N ARG A 8 28.62 -4.96 -1.13
CA ARG A 8 28.04 -5.73 -2.22
C ARG A 8 26.87 -6.53 -1.64
N ALA A 9 25.66 -5.98 -1.73
CA ALA A 9 24.44 -6.72 -1.44
C ALA A 9 24.00 -7.43 -2.72
N ASP A 10 24.06 -8.76 -2.70
CA ASP A 10 23.43 -9.62 -3.69
C ASP A 10 21.93 -9.30 -3.79
N GLY A 11 21.50 -8.77 -4.94
CA GLY A 11 20.16 -8.97 -5.51
C GLY A 11 18.93 -8.45 -4.75
N PHE A 12 19.06 -7.81 -3.59
CA PHE A 12 17.95 -7.15 -2.91
C PHE A 12 18.24 -5.66 -2.90
N LEU A 13 17.46 -4.89 -3.70
CA LEU A 13 17.45 -3.44 -3.61
C LEU A 13 17.30 -3.07 -2.15
N ALA A 14 18.27 -2.33 -1.61
CA ALA A 14 18.10 -1.65 -0.33
C ALA A 14 16.84 -0.78 -0.47
N VAL A 15 15.72 -1.27 0.05
CA VAL A 15 14.56 -0.43 0.27
C VAL A 15 15.00 0.49 1.40
N SER A 16 15.23 1.76 1.06
CA SER A 16 15.46 2.79 2.06
C SER A 16 14.38 2.65 3.12
N ASP A 17 14.78 2.49 4.39
CA ASP A 17 13.87 2.30 5.55
C ASP A 17 13.05 3.58 5.87
N GLU A 18 13.03 4.55 4.95
CA GLU A 18 12.10 5.67 5.04
C GLU A 18 10.69 5.13 4.80
N ILE A 19 9.94 4.99 5.89
CA ILE A 19 8.49 5.10 5.84
C ILE A 19 8.21 6.39 5.08
N ILE A 20 7.79 6.27 3.81
CA ILE A 20 7.36 7.44 3.05
C ILE A 20 6.04 7.86 3.69
N ASP A 21 6.15 8.77 4.66
CA ASP A 21 5.01 9.39 5.30
C ASP A 21 4.07 9.90 4.21
N GLY A 22 2.81 9.48 4.30
CA GLY A 22 1.77 9.86 3.34
C GLY A 22 1.63 8.98 2.09
N CYS A 23 2.43 7.92 1.88
CA CYS A 23 2.24 7.01 0.74
C CYS A 23 1.40 5.77 1.13
N TYR A 24 0.24 5.61 0.50
CA TYR A 24 -0.72 4.53 0.77
C TYR A 24 -0.82 3.57 -0.42
N LEU A 25 -1.29 2.37 -0.13
CA LEU A 25 -1.56 1.31 -1.09
C LEU A 25 -3.02 0.90 -0.96
N VAL A 26 -3.73 0.86 -2.08
CA VAL A 26 -5.03 0.23 -2.20
C VAL A 26 -4.87 -1.09 -2.96
N MET A 27 -5.44 -2.14 -2.37
CA MET A 27 -5.61 -3.43 -3.01
C MET A 27 -7.11 -3.71 -3.20
N MET A 28 -7.54 -3.89 -4.45
CA MET A 28 -8.90 -4.30 -4.76
C MET A 28 -8.96 -5.82 -4.94
N VAL A 29 -9.83 -6.48 -4.19
CA VAL A 29 -9.95 -7.93 -4.15
C VAL A 29 -11.36 -8.33 -4.56
N CYS A 30 -11.47 -9.18 -5.58
CA CYS A 30 -12.76 -9.69 -6.03
C CYS A 30 -13.29 -10.78 -5.06
N PRO A 31 -14.60 -11.09 -5.09
CA PRO A 31 -15.18 -12.11 -4.20
C PRO A 31 -14.56 -13.51 -4.30
N ARG A 32 -13.89 -13.82 -5.41
CA ARG A 32 -13.17 -15.09 -5.62
C ARG A 32 -11.79 -15.13 -4.96
N GLY A 33 -11.39 -14.05 -4.27
CA GLY A 33 -10.09 -13.93 -3.60
C GLY A 33 -8.95 -13.54 -4.53
N SER A 34 -9.23 -13.15 -5.79
CA SER A 34 -8.19 -12.65 -6.71
C SER A 34 -8.00 -11.15 -6.54
N VAL A 35 -6.74 -10.72 -6.57
CA VAL A 35 -6.40 -9.30 -6.58
C VAL A 35 -6.60 -8.74 -7.99
N LEU A 36 -7.40 -7.70 -8.12
CA LEU A 36 -7.71 -7.03 -9.38
C LEU A 36 -6.83 -5.81 -9.62
N LEU A 37 -6.56 -5.06 -8.56
CA LEU A 37 -5.77 -3.84 -8.63
C LEU A 37 -4.90 -3.73 -7.38
N ILE A 38 -3.66 -3.31 -7.60
CA ILE A 38 -2.77 -2.81 -6.55
C ILE A 38 -2.28 -1.45 -7.06
N THR A 39 -2.62 -0.38 -6.35
CA THR A 39 -2.18 0.97 -6.72
C THR A 39 -1.76 1.76 -5.50
N LYS A 40 -0.75 2.61 -5.68
CA LYS A 40 -0.32 3.55 -4.66
C LYS A 40 -0.94 4.92 -4.88
N PHE A 41 -1.13 5.67 -3.81
CA PHE A 41 -1.52 7.07 -3.85
C PHE A 41 -1.03 7.80 -2.61
N ASP A 42 -0.85 9.12 -2.74
CA ASP A 42 -0.43 9.95 -1.63
C ASP A 42 -1.64 10.55 -0.91
N ALA A 43 -1.60 10.61 0.41
CA ALA A 43 -2.58 11.29 1.25
C ALA A 43 -1.90 11.89 2.48
N GLN A 44 -2.48 12.97 3.00
CA GLN A 44 -1.88 13.73 4.11
C GLN A 44 -2.07 13.05 5.49
N SER A 45 -2.99 12.10 5.60
CA SER A 45 -3.32 11.39 6.84
C SER A 45 -4.07 10.09 6.55
N ASP A 46 -4.16 9.22 7.56
CA ASP A 46 -4.96 8.00 7.52
C ASP A 46 -6.42 8.33 7.21
N ASP A 47 -6.99 9.36 7.83
CA ASP A 47 -8.38 9.79 7.58
C ASP A 47 -8.62 10.21 6.12
N ALA A 48 -7.69 10.96 5.53
CA ALA A 48 -7.78 11.34 4.12
C ALA A 48 -7.66 10.12 3.20
N ALA A 49 -6.77 9.18 3.53
CA ALA A 49 -6.61 7.94 2.79
C ALA A 49 -7.84 7.03 2.88
N LEU A 50 -8.48 6.96 4.05
CA LEU A 50 -9.72 6.22 4.28
C LEU A 50 -10.85 6.74 3.40
N VAL A 51 -11.03 8.06 3.29
CA VAL A 51 -12.05 8.66 2.41
C VAL A 51 -11.82 8.26 0.95
N VAL A 52 -10.57 8.31 0.48
CA VAL A 52 -10.22 7.92 -0.90
C VAL A 52 -10.48 6.43 -1.12
N ALA A 53 -9.99 5.55 -0.23
CA ALA A 53 -10.16 4.11 -0.34
C ALA A 53 -11.64 3.69 -0.24
N GLN A 54 -12.42 4.34 0.61
CA GLN A 54 -13.87 4.12 0.71
C GLN A 54 -14.59 4.50 -0.58
N GLY A 55 -14.16 5.57 -1.26
CA GLY A 55 -14.69 5.99 -2.56
C GLY A 55 -14.34 5.05 -3.72
N MET A 56 -13.34 4.18 -3.54
CA MET A 56 -12.95 3.17 -4.53
C MET A 56 -13.76 1.87 -4.42
N ARG A 57 -14.62 1.74 -3.40
CA ARG A 57 -15.48 0.57 -3.23
C ARG A 57 -16.48 0.45 -4.37
N ASN A 58 -16.66 -0.77 -4.85
CA ASN A 58 -17.69 -1.14 -5.81
C ASN A 58 -18.18 -2.56 -5.48
N GLU A 59 -18.42 -3.41 -6.48
CA GLU A 59 -18.68 -4.84 -6.33
C GLU A 59 -17.48 -5.67 -5.79
N HIS A 60 -16.37 -5.01 -5.44
CA HIS A 60 -15.17 -5.61 -4.91
C HIS A 60 -14.76 -5.01 -3.56
N ALA A 61 -14.05 -5.82 -2.78
CA ALA A 61 -13.49 -5.37 -1.51
C ALA A 61 -12.27 -4.48 -1.79
N VAL A 62 -12.04 -3.52 -0.90
CA VAL A 62 -10.87 -2.63 -0.95
C VAL A 62 -10.13 -2.73 0.36
N GLU A 63 -8.83 -2.97 0.31
CA GLU A 63 -7.94 -2.95 1.46
C GLU A 63 -6.99 -1.77 1.36
N LEU A 64 -6.88 -1.01 2.44
CA LEU A 64 -5.99 0.14 2.58
C LEU A 64 -4.80 -0.23 3.46
N TRP A 65 -3.61 0.10 2.98
CA TRP A 65 -2.34 -0.13 3.65
C TRP A 65 -1.46 1.11 3.58
N GLN A 66 -0.54 1.27 4.53
CA GLN A 66 0.57 2.21 4.46
C GLN A 66 1.88 1.44 4.72
N GLY A 67 2.71 1.31 3.68
CA GLY A 67 3.84 0.37 3.72
C GLY A 67 3.35 -1.05 4.01
N VAL A 68 3.79 -1.63 5.14
CA VAL A 68 3.35 -2.96 5.62
C VAL A 68 2.23 -2.89 6.68
N ARG A 69 1.82 -1.69 7.08
CA ARG A 69 0.76 -1.47 8.07
C ARG A 69 -0.60 -1.61 7.39
N PHE A 70 -1.36 -2.64 7.75
CA PHE A 70 -2.78 -2.73 7.41
C PHE A 70 -3.56 -1.65 8.16
N ILE A 71 -4.42 -0.93 7.47
CA ILE A 71 -5.24 0.14 8.05
C ILE A 71 -6.69 -0.30 8.14
N GLU A 72 -7.31 -0.62 7.01
CA GLU A 72 -8.74 -0.91 6.96
C GLU A 72 -9.10 -1.80 5.76
N ARG A 73 -10.16 -2.61 5.93
CA ARG A 73 -10.80 -3.34 4.84
C ARG A 73 -12.24 -2.88 4.70
N PHE A 74 -12.56 -2.45 3.49
CA PHE A 74 -13.91 -2.16 3.09
C PHE A 74 -14.51 -3.34 2.33
N ASP A 75 -15.62 -3.86 2.83
CA ASP A 75 -16.38 -4.88 2.12
C ASP A 75 -16.96 -4.35 0.81
N PRO A 76 -17.23 -5.24 -0.17
CA PRO A 76 -17.96 -4.87 -1.37
C PRO A 76 -19.27 -4.19 -1.01
N VAL A 77 -19.67 -3.21 -1.81
CA VAL A 77 -21.07 -2.80 -1.83
C VAL A 77 -21.82 -3.95 -2.50
N ALA A 78 -22.77 -4.55 -1.80
CA ALA A 78 -23.61 -5.60 -2.39
C ALA A 78 -24.20 -5.10 -3.73
N PRO A 79 -24.30 -5.96 -4.76
CA PRO A 79 -25.00 -5.60 -5.98
C PRO A 79 -26.47 -5.24 -5.71
#